data_AF-A0A7C9DYJ8-F1
#
_entry.id   AF-A0A7C9DYJ8-F1
#
_cell.length_a   1.000
_cell.length_b   1.000
_cell.length_c   1.000
_cell.angle_alpha   90.00
_cell.angle_beta   90.00
_cell.angle_gamma   90.00
#
_symmetry.space_group_name_H-M   'P 1'
#
loop_
_entity.id
_entity.type
_entity.pdbx_description
1 polymer ?
#
loop_
_entity_poly.entity_id
_entity_poly.type
_entity_poly.pdbx_seq_one_letter_code
_entity_poly.pdbx_strand_id
1 'polypeptide(L)'
;MRGRRGPKEGARSMSCSEWVIVAVVVLTITLSATSSESPSLISLPGCPESCGGIPIHYPFGVGDNCSYNKIFSITCNRTFNHPITRPIYHQNLEVLGIDLVQGQIRFSNNVSRACCKRLQSDCTNWTTVPSFTATNFTLNPTQNMFAATGCDTVGVLAGTRSLNRTSAYGCVTVCNSPSEVDNGTCAGAGCCKTTIPEGINSIEMTVSSVWNYKNTSKELTPCGSAFVVATDSFNFTLANLTTSPEEMPVSFPVVFDWTIGNQTCEVARANGDCLCCNQRGCECIDSKLGGYLCNCSLGYSGNPYLANGCQGDDFYCYYSSHLSRVLKFGFATHA
;
A
#
# COMPACT_ATOMS: atom_id res chain seq x y z
N MET A 1 -74.25 52.91 -0.46
CA MET A 1 -73.72 52.27 0.76
C MET A 1 -72.31 51.75 0.49
N ARG A 2 -71.44 51.79 1.49
CA ARG A 2 -69.97 51.60 1.44
C ARG A 2 -69.53 50.27 0.83
N GLY A 3 -68.62 50.32 -0.15
CA GLY A 3 -67.74 49.20 -0.50
C GLY A 3 -66.42 49.29 0.26
N ARG A 4 -66.09 48.28 1.07
CA ARG A 4 -64.78 48.13 1.76
C ARG A 4 -63.70 47.74 0.74
N ARG A 5 -62.59 48.49 0.70
CA ARG A 5 -61.30 48.00 0.18
C ARG A 5 -60.55 47.30 1.31
N GLY A 6 -60.12 46.06 1.11
CA GLY A 6 -59.11 45.40 1.93
C GLY A 6 -57.69 45.91 1.58
N PRO A 7 -56.71 45.82 2.49
CA PRO A 7 -55.35 46.25 2.22
C PRO A 7 -54.62 45.24 1.33
N LYS A 8 -53.84 45.73 0.36
CA LYS A 8 -52.88 44.95 -0.42
C LYS A 8 -51.66 44.67 0.44
N GLU A 9 -51.25 43.41 0.55
CA GLU A 9 -49.96 43.01 1.11
C GLU A 9 -48.82 43.55 0.22
N GLY A 10 -47.93 44.35 0.81
CA GLY A 10 -46.74 44.86 0.15
C GLY A 10 -45.56 43.93 0.37
N ALA A 11 -44.94 43.46 -0.71
CA ALA A 11 -43.67 42.77 -0.65
C ALA A 11 -42.57 43.73 -0.14
N ARG A 12 -41.87 43.33 0.92
CA ARG A 12 -40.82 44.13 1.57
C ARG A 12 -39.51 43.98 0.78
N SER A 13 -38.89 45.10 0.39
CA SER A 13 -37.58 45.07 -0.27
C SER A 13 -36.49 44.73 0.74
N MET A 14 -35.70 43.70 0.46
CA MET A 14 -34.56 43.29 1.30
C MET A 14 -33.39 44.27 1.16
N SER A 15 -32.74 44.55 2.28
CA SER A 15 -31.54 45.39 2.39
C SER A 15 -30.29 44.68 1.87
N CYS A 16 -29.25 45.46 1.55
CA CYS A 16 -27.99 44.93 1.03
C CYS A 16 -27.32 43.92 2.00
N SER A 17 -27.45 44.13 3.31
CA SER A 17 -26.96 43.19 4.33
C SER A 17 -27.69 41.85 4.31
N GLU A 18 -28.99 41.84 4.01
CA GLU A 18 -29.76 40.59 3.89
C GLU A 18 -29.37 39.83 2.62
N TRP A 19 -29.04 40.52 1.53
CA TRP A 19 -28.48 39.89 0.32
C TRP A 19 -27.11 39.27 0.56
N VAL A 20 -26.24 39.93 1.33
CA VAL A 20 -24.91 39.38 1.69
C VAL A 20 -25.06 38.15 2.58
N ILE A 21 -25.97 38.16 3.56
CA ILE A 21 -26.24 37.00 4.40
C ILE A 21 -26.80 35.85 3.57
N VAL A 22 -27.74 36.11 2.66
CA VAL A 22 -28.28 35.08 1.75
C VAL A 22 -27.16 34.52 0.85
N ALA A 23 -26.29 35.37 0.29
CA ALA A 23 -25.17 34.92 -0.54
C ALA A 23 -24.15 34.07 0.24
N VAL A 24 -23.81 34.47 1.48
CA VAL A 24 -22.90 33.71 2.36
C VAL A 24 -23.54 32.39 2.80
N VAL A 25 -24.83 32.39 3.15
CA VAL A 25 -25.57 31.17 3.52
C VAL A 25 -25.66 30.22 2.34
N VAL A 26 -25.98 30.71 1.14
CA VAL A 26 -25.96 29.90 -0.10
C VAL A 26 -24.57 29.34 -0.37
N LEU A 27 -23.51 30.13 -0.19
CA LEU A 27 -22.12 29.68 -0.34
C LEU A 27 -21.76 28.57 0.66
N THR A 28 -22.16 28.71 1.94
CA THR A 28 -21.93 27.70 2.98
C THR A 28 -22.76 26.42 2.78
N ILE A 29 -23.97 26.54 2.23
CA ILE A 29 -24.81 25.37 1.89
C ILE A 29 -24.24 24.62 0.69
N THR A 30 -23.67 25.31 -0.31
CA THR A 30 -22.97 24.65 -1.43
C THR A 30 -21.66 23.98 -1.03
N LEU A 31 -21.00 24.45 0.05
CA LEU A 31 -19.79 23.81 0.61
C LEU A 31 -20.10 22.52 1.38
N SER A 32 -21.36 22.26 1.75
CA SER A 32 -21.75 21.17 2.65
C SER A 32 -22.28 19.92 1.91
N ALA A 33 -22.34 19.95 0.58
CA ALA A 33 -22.87 18.86 -0.24
C ALA A 33 -21.85 18.39 -1.28
N THR A 34 -20.63 18.06 -0.85
CA THR A 34 -19.77 17.16 -1.63
C THR A 34 -20.02 15.75 -1.11
N SER A 35 -20.93 15.01 -1.76
CA SER A 35 -20.80 13.55 -1.72
C SER A 35 -19.46 13.23 -2.36
N SER A 36 -18.51 12.77 -1.55
CA SER A 36 -17.32 12.11 -2.07
C SER A 36 -17.78 10.83 -2.76
N GLU A 37 -18.17 10.91 -4.03
CA GLU A 37 -18.19 9.72 -4.87
C GLU A 37 -16.75 9.23 -4.87
N SER A 38 -16.54 8.08 -4.23
CA SER A 38 -15.31 7.33 -4.38
C SER A 38 -15.04 7.18 -5.89
N PRO A 39 -13.80 7.40 -6.37
CA PRO A 39 -13.48 7.24 -7.77
C PRO A 39 -14.05 5.92 -8.26
N SER A 40 -14.84 5.93 -9.34
CA SER A 40 -15.34 4.72 -9.96
C SER A 40 -14.15 3.97 -10.55
N LEU A 41 -13.49 3.17 -9.71
CA LEU A 41 -12.44 2.25 -10.11
C LEU A 41 -13.15 1.10 -10.83
N ILE A 42 -13.03 1.06 -12.16
CA ILE A 42 -13.79 0.14 -13.02
C ILE A 42 -12.89 -1.01 -13.44
N SER A 43 -13.41 -2.24 -13.41
CA SER A 43 -12.86 -3.37 -14.17
C SER A 43 -13.23 -3.22 -15.66
N LEU A 44 -12.60 -4.00 -16.55
CA LEU A 44 -13.04 -4.03 -17.94
C LEU A 44 -14.43 -4.67 -18.06
N PRO A 45 -15.28 -4.26 -19.03
CA PRO A 45 -16.60 -4.85 -19.21
C PRO A 45 -16.54 -6.37 -19.41
N GLY A 46 -17.33 -7.11 -18.64
CA GLY A 46 -17.33 -8.59 -18.66
C GLY A 46 -16.24 -9.24 -17.80
N CYS A 47 -15.39 -8.45 -17.14
CA CYS A 47 -14.38 -8.95 -16.21
C CYS A 47 -14.86 -8.92 -14.76
N PRO A 48 -14.48 -9.91 -13.93
CA PRO A 48 -14.80 -9.89 -12.50
C PRO A 48 -14.26 -8.64 -11.81
N GLU A 49 -15.10 -7.98 -11.02
CA GLU A 49 -14.74 -6.78 -10.23
C GLU A 49 -14.06 -7.10 -8.90
N SER A 50 -14.11 -8.36 -8.46
CA SER A 50 -13.48 -8.79 -7.21
C SER A 50 -13.18 -10.29 -7.19
N CYS A 51 -12.27 -10.68 -6.30
CA CYS A 51 -12.03 -12.08 -5.93
C CYS A 51 -11.65 -12.15 -4.45
N GLY A 52 -12.28 -13.05 -3.69
CA GLY A 52 -11.91 -13.27 -2.28
C GLY A 52 -12.17 -12.05 -1.38
N GLY A 53 -13.06 -11.15 -1.77
CA GLY A 53 -13.29 -9.87 -1.08
C GLY A 53 -12.29 -8.77 -1.45
N ILE A 54 -11.32 -9.04 -2.34
CA ILE A 54 -10.39 -8.05 -2.87
C ILE A 54 -11.00 -7.41 -4.12
N PRO A 55 -11.22 -6.08 -4.13
CA PRO A 55 -11.59 -5.35 -5.35
C PRO A 55 -10.48 -5.46 -6.39
N ILE A 56 -10.84 -5.71 -7.65
CA ILE A 56 -9.92 -5.87 -8.76
C ILE A 56 -10.32 -4.89 -9.87
N HIS A 57 -9.38 -4.00 -10.15
CA HIS A 57 -9.56 -2.90 -11.08
C HIS A 57 -8.39 -2.86 -12.06
N TYR A 58 -8.64 -2.40 -13.27
CA TYR A 58 -7.60 -2.25 -14.29
C TYR A 58 -6.46 -1.35 -13.74
N PRO A 59 -5.17 -1.68 -13.92
CA PRO A 59 -4.59 -2.60 -14.89
C PRO A 59 -4.61 -4.08 -14.48
N PHE A 60 -5.05 -4.39 -13.26
CA PHE A 60 -5.21 -5.76 -12.80
C PHE A 60 -6.52 -6.36 -13.28
N GLY A 61 -6.56 -7.69 -13.45
CA GLY A 61 -7.76 -8.36 -13.91
C GLY A 61 -7.73 -9.87 -13.77
N VAL A 62 -8.90 -10.47 -13.62
CA VAL A 62 -9.10 -11.93 -13.54
C VAL A 62 -9.65 -12.45 -14.85
N GLY A 63 -8.95 -13.42 -15.44
CA GLY A 63 -9.34 -14.03 -16.71
C GLY A 63 -8.67 -13.40 -17.92
N ASP A 64 -8.96 -13.97 -19.09
CA ASP A 64 -8.32 -13.58 -20.34
C ASP A 64 -8.73 -12.17 -20.78
N ASN A 65 -7.75 -11.37 -21.20
CA ASN A 65 -7.93 -9.99 -21.67
C ASN A 65 -8.55 -9.02 -20.63
N CYS A 66 -8.55 -9.38 -19.34
CA CYS A 66 -9.06 -8.52 -18.28
C CYS A 66 -8.00 -7.62 -17.63
N SER A 67 -6.72 -7.87 -17.88
CA SER A 67 -5.59 -7.10 -17.36
C SER A 67 -4.82 -6.40 -18.48
N TYR A 68 -4.03 -5.38 -18.13
CA TYR A 68 -3.18 -4.66 -19.10
C TYR A 68 -2.23 -5.59 -19.84
N ASN A 69 -1.58 -6.48 -19.09
CA ASN A 69 -0.77 -7.57 -19.64
C ASN A 69 -0.73 -8.71 -18.62
N LYS A 70 0.06 -9.76 -18.91
CA LYS A 70 0.16 -10.94 -18.04
C LYS A 70 0.78 -10.67 -16.67
N ILE A 71 1.59 -9.63 -16.51
CA ILE A 71 2.20 -9.24 -15.21
C ILE A 71 1.10 -8.79 -14.23
N PHE A 72 0.09 -8.08 -14.73
CA PHE A 72 -1.07 -7.63 -13.95
C PHE A 72 -2.22 -8.64 -13.92
N SER A 73 -2.02 -9.85 -14.47
CA SER A 73 -3.07 -10.86 -14.47
C SER A 73 -3.15 -11.57 -13.12
N ILE A 74 -4.38 -11.70 -12.61
CA ILE A 74 -4.70 -12.29 -11.33
C ILE A 74 -5.45 -13.61 -11.55
N THR A 75 -5.05 -14.64 -10.83
CA THR A 75 -5.79 -15.89 -10.69
C THR A 75 -6.70 -15.81 -9.47
N CYS A 76 -7.95 -16.22 -9.65
CA CYS A 76 -8.93 -16.34 -8.58
C CYS A 76 -9.19 -17.83 -8.32
N ASN A 77 -8.55 -18.40 -7.31
CA ASN A 77 -8.75 -19.81 -6.96
C ASN A 77 -9.99 -19.97 -6.09
N ARG A 78 -11.07 -20.51 -6.67
CA ARG A 78 -12.38 -20.70 -6.03
C ARG A 78 -12.58 -22.09 -5.41
N THR A 79 -11.54 -22.92 -5.32
CA THR A 79 -11.67 -24.26 -4.70
C THR A 79 -11.82 -24.19 -3.17
N PHE A 80 -11.49 -23.06 -2.57
CA PHE A 80 -11.60 -22.82 -1.13
C PHE A 80 -12.88 -22.04 -0.80
N ASN A 81 -13.39 -22.20 0.43
CA ASN A 81 -14.57 -21.46 0.91
C ASN A 81 -14.40 -19.93 0.80
N HIS A 82 -13.15 -19.44 0.90
CA HIS A 82 -12.76 -18.09 0.57
C HIS A 82 -11.84 -18.12 -0.66
N PRO A 83 -12.25 -17.55 -1.82
CA PRO A 83 -11.42 -17.55 -3.00
C PRO A 83 -10.07 -16.87 -2.75
N ILE A 84 -8.97 -17.51 -3.18
CA ILE A 84 -7.61 -17.00 -2.97
C ILE A 84 -7.15 -16.27 -4.24
N THR A 85 -6.70 -15.03 -4.05
CA THR A 85 -6.28 -14.12 -5.13
C THR A 85 -4.75 -14.14 -5.26
N ARG A 86 -4.21 -14.46 -6.43
CA ARG A 86 -2.75 -14.57 -6.67
C ARG A 86 -2.33 -14.01 -8.02
N PRO A 87 -1.16 -13.37 -8.16
CA PRO A 87 -0.60 -13.03 -9.47
C PRO A 87 -0.30 -14.30 -10.28
N ILE A 88 -0.53 -14.27 -11.60
CA ILE A 88 -0.31 -15.44 -12.47
C ILE A 88 1.15 -15.94 -12.41
N TYR A 89 2.11 -15.01 -12.33
CA TYR A 89 3.55 -15.31 -12.32
C TYR A 89 4.14 -15.50 -10.92
N HIS A 90 3.38 -15.19 -9.87
CA HIS A 90 3.85 -15.26 -8.47
C HIS A 90 2.82 -15.99 -7.60
N GLN A 91 2.55 -17.25 -7.93
CA GLN A 91 1.52 -18.05 -7.26
C GLN A 91 1.84 -18.40 -5.80
N ASN A 92 3.02 -18.04 -5.31
CA ASN A 92 3.38 -18.12 -3.90
C ASN A 92 2.96 -16.88 -3.09
N LEU A 93 2.54 -15.79 -3.75
CA LEU A 93 2.10 -14.55 -3.11
C LEU A 93 0.58 -14.42 -3.19
N GLU A 94 -0.07 -14.41 -2.04
CA GLU A 94 -1.50 -14.10 -1.93
C GLU A 94 -1.70 -12.58 -1.87
N VAL A 95 -2.63 -12.07 -2.66
CA VAL A 95 -2.98 -10.64 -2.69
C VAL A 95 -3.92 -10.32 -1.54
N LEU A 96 -3.50 -9.37 -0.69
CA LEU A 96 -4.26 -8.88 0.45
C LEU A 96 -4.99 -7.57 0.17
N GLY A 97 -4.57 -6.84 -0.87
CA GLY A 97 -5.20 -5.57 -1.25
C GLY A 97 -4.43 -4.85 -2.36
N ILE A 98 -5.12 -3.99 -3.10
CA ILE A 98 -4.57 -3.19 -4.20
C ILE A 98 -5.01 -1.74 -4.00
N ASP A 99 -4.06 -0.82 -3.87
CA ASP A 99 -4.27 0.62 -3.82
C ASP A 99 -3.82 1.24 -5.15
N LEU A 100 -4.79 1.43 -6.05
CA LEU A 100 -4.54 2.00 -7.37
C LEU A 100 -3.98 3.42 -7.33
N VAL A 101 -4.36 4.22 -6.34
CA VAL A 101 -3.98 5.63 -6.26
C VAL A 101 -2.51 5.76 -5.85
N GLN A 102 -2.09 4.95 -4.88
CA GLN A 102 -0.70 4.94 -4.42
C GLN A 102 0.22 4.09 -5.31
N GLY A 103 -0.33 3.29 -6.22
CA GLY A 103 0.47 2.37 -7.02
C GLY A 103 0.98 1.18 -6.20
N GLN A 104 0.23 0.76 -5.16
CA GLN A 104 0.69 -0.18 -4.13
C GLN A 104 -0.14 -1.46 -4.02
N ILE A 105 0.51 -2.62 -4.02
CA ILE A 105 -0.12 -3.93 -3.82
C ILE A 105 0.40 -4.57 -2.53
N ARG A 106 -0.51 -5.09 -1.72
CA ARG A 106 -0.16 -5.83 -0.50
C ARG A 106 -0.21 -7.32 -0.76
N PHE A 107 0.86 -8.03 -0.40
CA PHE A 107 0.93 -9.49 -0.44
C PHE A 107 1.08 -10.10 0.95
N SER A 108 0.68 -11.37 1.09
CA SER A 108 1.06 -12.22 2.22
C SER A 108 2.40 -12.88 1.89
N ASN A 109 3.45 -12.54 2.65
CA ASN A 109 4.79 -13.09 2.47
C ASN A 109 5.15 -14.02 3.63
N ASN A 110 5.71 -15.18 3.31
CA ASN A 110 6.04 -16.18 4.32
C ASN A 110 7.17 -15.72 5.24
N VAL A 111 7.14 -16.25 6.45
CA VAL A 111 8.20 -16.06 7.46
C VAL A 111 9.27 -17.12 7.29
N SER A 112 10.54 -16.73 7.34
CA SER A 112 11.65 -17.68 7.46
C SER A 112 11.84 -18.05 8.93
N ARG A 113 12.04 -19.33 9.24
CA ARG A 113 12.14 -19.83 10.62
C ARG A 113 13.25 -20.87 10.74
N ALA A 114 13.92 -20.88 11.89
CA ALA A 114 14.82 -21.96 12.28
C ALA A 114 14.54 -22.34 13.73
N CYS A 115 14.20 -23.61 13.95
CA CYS A 115 13.93 -24.17 15.27
C CYS A 115 14.94 -25.28 15.58
N CYS A 116 15.43 -25.33 16.81
CA CYS A 116 16.41 -26.32 17.22
C CYS A 116 15.93 -27.13 18.42
N LYS A 117 16.38 -28.39 18.49
CA LYS A 117 16.28 -29.14 19.74
C LYS A 117 17.35 -28.60 20.68
N ARG A 118 16.93 -28.09 21.85
CA ARG A 118 17.85 -27.57 22.88
C ARG A 118 18.96 -28.58 23.17
N LEU A 119 20.20 -28.09 23.27
CA LEU A 119 21.40 -28.88 23.61
C LEU A 119 21.81 -29.92 22.56
N GLN A 120 21.13 -30.01 21.42
CA GLN A 120 21.58 -30.77 20.25
C GLN A 120 22.02 -29.78 19.16
N SER A 121 23.01 -30.16 18.35
CA SER A 121 23.40 -29.40 17.15
C SER A 121 22.39 -29.51 16.02
N ASP A 122 21.31 -30.28 16.23
CA ASP A 122 20.29 -30.56 15.23
C ASP A 122 19.20 -29.48 15.26
N CYS A 123 19.42 -28.46 14.44
CA CYS A 123 18.39 -27.51 14.06
C CYS A 123 17.56 -28.15 12.95
N THR A 124 16.36 -28.63 13.29
CA THR A 124 15.47 -29.25 12.31
C THR A 124 14.93 -28.15 11.40
N ASN A 125 15.39 -28.16 10.15
CA ASN A 125 15.18 -27.10 9.15
C ASN A 125 13.70 -26.92 8.79
N TRP A 126 13.06 -25.89 9.37
CA TRP A 126 11.88 -25.25 8.80
C TRP A 126 12.27 -23.95 8.08
N THR A 127 13.37 -23.99 7.32
CA THR A 127 13.72 -22.88 6.43
C THR A 127 12.74 -22.86 5.29
N THR A 128 11.60 -22.19 5.50
CA THR A 128 10.94 -21.55 4.38
C THR A 128 11.88 -20.42 3.98
N VAL A 129 12.40 -20.51 2.77
CA VAL A 129 13.14 -19.42 2.16
C VAL A 129 12.11 -18.69 1.32
N PRO A 130 11.39 -17.71 1.88
CA PRO A 130 10.49 -16.88 1.09
C PRO A 130 11.33 -16.19 0.04
N SER A 131 11.17 -16.68 -1.18
CA SER A 131 11.74 -16.06 -2.37
C SER A 131 10.60 -15.66 -3.28
N PHE A 132 10.66 -14.42 -3.72
CA PHE A 132 9.88 -13.97 -4.86
C PHE A 132 10.83 -13.23 -5.79
N THR A 133 10.49 -13.19 -7.06
CA THR A 133 11.18 -12.41 -8.07
C THR A 133 10.11 -11.79 -8.91
N ALA A 134 9.86 -10.49 -8.77
CA ALA A 134 8.77 -9.82 -9.44
C ALA A 134 9.32 -8.67 -10.28
N THR A 135 9.37 -8.88 -11.60
CA THR A 135 9.61 -7.77 -12.54
C THR A 135 8.40 -6.84 -12.47
N ASN A 136 8.63 -5.53 -12.33
CA ASN A 136 7.60 -4.48 -12.17
C ASN A 136 6.91 -4.39 -10.81
N PHE A 137 7.33 -5.17 -9.81
CA PHE A 137 6.95 -4.95 -8.42
C PHE A 137 8.21 -4.83 -7.56
N THR A 138 8.28 -3.77 -6.76
CA THR A 138 9.44 -3.50 -5.89
C THR A 138 8.98 -3.28 -4.47
N LEU A 139 9.73 -3.80 -3.49
CA LEU A 139 9.41 -3.58 -2.08
C LEU A 139 9.41 -2.08 -1.78
N ASN A 140 8.34 -1.59 -1.17
CA ASN A 140 8.28 -0.20 -0.73
C ASN A 140 9.19 -0.04 0.50
N PRO A 141 10.29 0.74 0.41
CA PRO A 141 11.30 0.83 1.47
C PRO A 141 10.82 1.62 2.70
N THR A 142 9.77 2.42 2.55
CA THR A 142 9.22 3.26 3.63
C THR A 142 8.08 2.59 4.38
N GLN A 143 7.34 1.71 3.69
CA GLN A 143 6.20 1.01 4.27
C GLN A 143 6.55 -0.39 4.76
N ASN A 144 7.74 -0.92 4.44
CA ASN A 144 8.20 -2.21 4.94
C ASN A 144 9.47 -2.09 5.78
N MET A 145 9.65 -3.06 6.68
CA MET A 145 10.89 -3.29 7.41
C MET A 145 11.28 -4.76 7.34
N PHE A 146 12.57 -5.03 7.49
CA PHE A 146 13.07 -6.38 7.76
C PHE A 146 13.25 -6.54 9.26
N ALA A 147 12.72 -7.61 9.84
CA ALA A 147 12.83 -7.89 11.27
C ALA A 147 13.21 -9.34 11.52
N ALA A 148 13.85 -9.58 12.66
CA ALA A 148 14.05 -10.91 13.20
C ALA A 148 13.68 -10.95 14.68
N THR A 149 13.03 -12.04 15.09
CA THR A 149 12.59 -12.28 16.46
C THR A 149 13.13 -13.61 16.96
N GLY A 150 13.53 -13.64 18.22
CA GLY A 150 14.12 -14.81 18.86
C GLY A 150 15.26 -14.41 19.79
N CYS A 151 15.71 -15.34 20.62
CA CYS A 151 16.95 -15.22 21.36
C CYS A 151 17.99 -16.14 20.73
N ASP A 152 19.23 -15.68 20.57
CA ASP A 152 20.27 -16.43 19.85
C ASP A 152 19.89 -16.65 18.37
N THR A 153 19.50 -15.57 17.68
CA THR A 153 18.97 -15.62 16.31
C THR A 153 19.67 -14.61 15.41
N VAL A 154 20.00 -15.07 14.20
CA VAL A 154 20.51 -14.26 13.09
C VAL A 154 19.54 -14.41 11.93
N GLY A 155 18.90 -13.31 11.53
CA GLY A 155 18.15 -13.21 10.29
C GLY A 155 18.98 -12.51 9.22
N VAL A 156 19.00 -13.07 8.01
CA VAL A 156 19.63 -12.46 6.84
C VAL A 156 18.62 -12.30 5.72
N LEU A 157 18.50 -11.08 5.19
CA LEU A 157 17.76 -10.75 3.98
C LEU A 157 18.77 -10.51 2.86
N ALA A 158 18.82 -11.40 1.88
CA ALA A 158 19.49 -11.14 0.61
C ALA A 158 18.46 -10.53 -0.35
N GLY A 159 18.77 -9.37 -0.92
CA GLY A 159 17.93 -8.68 -1.90
C GLY A 159 18.69 -8.47 -3.19
N THR A 160 18.06 -8.79 -4.32
CA THR A 160 18.60 -8.49 -5.65
C THR A 160 17.90 -7.26 -6.22
N ARG A 161 18.67 -6.34 -6.77
CA ARG A 161 18.17 -5.22 -7.58
C ARG A 161 18.15 -5.61 -9.06
N SER A 162 17.35 -4.92 -9.88
CA SER A 162 17.20 -5.14 -11.34
C SER A 162 18.50 -5.18 -12.16
N LEU A 163 19.65 -4.76 -11.60
CA LEU A 163 20.99 -4.84 -12.21
C LEU A 163 21.83 -6.05 -11.74
N ASN A 164 21.20 -7.11 -11.20
CA ASN A 164 21.86 -8.31 -10.64
C ASN A 164 22.85 -8.02 -9.50
N ARG A 165 22.70 -6.88 -8.80
CA ARG A 165 23.48 -6.60 -7.60
C ARG A 165 22.74 -7.20 -6.41
N THR A 166 23.30 -8.26 -5.85
CA THR A 166 22.83 -8.85 -4.59
C THR A 166 23.45 -8.08 -3.43
N SER A 167 22.62 -7.68 -2.47
CA SER A 167 23.03 -7.07 -1.21
C SER A 167 22.38 -7.83 -0.07
N ALA A 168 23.12 -8.05 1.02
CA ALA A 168 22.62 -8.75 2.19
C ALA A 168 22.48 -7.79 3.37
N TYR A 169 21.41 -7.95 4.13
CA TYR A 169 21.09 -7.17 5.31
C TYR A 169 20.88 -8.13 6.47
N GLY A 170 21.53 -7.84 7.60
CA GLY A 170 21.53 -8.72 8.76
C GLY A 170 20.74 -8.12 9.92
N CYS A 171 20.17 -9.01 10.72
CA CYS A 171 19.47 -8.68 11.94
C CYS A 171 19.87 -9.73 12.99
N VAL A 172 20.52 -9.30 14.07
CA VAL A 172 21.01 -10.21 15.12
C VAL A 172 20.34 -9.84 16.44
N THR A 173 19.84 -10.85 17.15
CA THR A 173 19.23 -10.71 18.47
C THR A 173 19.74 -11.80 19.41
N VAL A 174 20.17 -11.39 20.61
CA VAL A 174 20.75 -12.26 21.64
C VAL A 174 20.14 -11.91 22.98
N CYS A 175 19.72 -12.94 23.71
CA CYS A 175 19.22 -12.87 25.08
C CYS A 175 19.32 -14.26 25.70
N ASN A 176 19.43 -14.35 27.03
CA ASN A 176 19.42 -15.63 27.73
C ASN A 176 18.09 -15.88 28.44
N SER A 177 17.42 -14.83 28.92
CA SER A 177 16.19 -14.94 29.70
C SER A 177 15.14 -13.92 29.28
N PRO A 178 13.84 -14.19 29.48
CA PRO A 178 12.77 -13.21 29.24
C PRO A 178 12.97 -11.89 30.01
N SER A 179 13.63 -11.93 31.18
CA SER A 179 13.91 -10.74 32.00
C SER A 179 14.90 -9.75 31.39
N GLU A 180 15.66 -10.16 30.37
CA GLU A 180 16.57 -9.28 29.62
C GLU A 180 15.88 -8.54 28.46
N VAL A 181 14.59 -8.83 28.23
CA VAL A 181 13.84 -8.35 27.06
C VAL A 181 12.83 -7.29 27.47
N ASP A 182 12.98 -6.10 26.90
CA ASP A 182 12.00 -5.02 27.05
C ASP A 182 10.77 -5.28 26.16
N ASN A 183 9.68 -5.75 26.77
CA ASN A 183 8.44 -6.02 26.05
C ASN A 183 7.95 -4.78 25.27
N GLY A 184 7.59 -4.96 24.00
CA GLY A 184 7.18 -3.86 23.12
C GLY A 184 8.33 -3.19 22.35
N THR A 185 9.59 -3.42 22.74
CA THR A 185 10.74 -2.77 22.12
C THR A 185 11.44 -3.70 21.13
N CYS A 186 11.55 -3.27 19.86
CA CYS A 186 12.31 -3.99 18.84
C CYS A 186 13.56 -3.21 18.43
N ALA A 187 14.56 -3.24 19.31
CA ALA A 187 15.83 -2.53 19.15
C ALA A 187 17.02 -3.27 19.83
N GLY A 188 16.98 -4.60 19.93
CA GLY A 188 18.04 -5.37 20.58
C GLY A 188 17.62 -6.79 21.00
N ALA A 189 17.69 -7.06 22.30
CA ALA A 189 17.35 -8.36 22.88
C ALA A 189 15.93 -8.81 22.50
N GLY A 190 15.81 -10.02 21.97
CA GLY A 190 14.54 -10.62 21.54
C GLY A 190 14.06 -10.18 20.16
N CYS A 191 14.36 -8.95 19.73
CA CYS A 191 13.90 -8.40 18.46
C CYS A 191 14.84 -7.35 17.90
N CYS A 192 15.18 -7.50 16.63
CA CYS A 192 15.88 -6.50 15.85
C CYS A 192 15.05 -6.18 14.60
N LYS A 193 15.23 -4.96 14.07
CA LYS A 193 14.65 -4.52 12.81
C LYS A 193 15.60 -3.59 12.07
N THR A 194 15.48 -3.55 10.75
CA THR A 194 16.24 -2.66 9.88
C THR A 194 15.40 -2.24 8.67
N THR A 195 15.79 -1.11 8.07
CA THR A 195 15.18 -0.60 6.84
C THR A 195 15.58 -1.44 5.64
N ILE A 196 14.71 -1.49 4.64
CA ILE A 196 14.95 -2.19 3.38
C ILE A 196 15.42 -1.15 2.34
N PRO A 197 16.51 -1.40 1.60
CA PRO A 197 16.93 -0.43 0.58
C PRO A 197 16.02 -0.39 -0.64
N GLU A 198 16.03 0.75 -1.32
CA GLU A 198 15.25 0.94 -2.55
C GLU A 198 15.68 -0.04 -3.65
N GLY A 199 14.71 -0.41 -4.50
CA GLY A 199 14.96 -1.16 -5.73
C GLY A 199 15.05 -2.68 -5.59
N ILE A 200 14.69 -3.25 -4.44
CA ILE A 200 14.66 -4.70 -4.25
C ILE A 200 13.40 -5.27 -4.88
N ASN A 201 13.58 -6.15 -5.87
CA ASN A 201 12.52 -6.83 -6.61
C ASN A 201 12.57 -8.37 -6.46
N SER A 202 13.61 -8.86 -5.79
CA SER A 202 13.75 -10.25 -5.43
C SER A 202 14.41 -10.36 -4.06
N ILE A 203 13.87 -11.23 -3.21
CA ILE A 203 14.43 -11.48 -1.88
C ILE A 203 14.67 -12.96 -1.64
N GLU A 204 15.56 -13.21 -0.70
CA GLU A 204 15.79 -14.50 -0.08
C GLU A 204 16.04 -14.24 1.41
N MET A 205 15.34 -14.95 2.30
CA MET A 205 15.55 -14.81 3.74
C MET A 205 16.02 -16.12 4.35
N THR A 206 17.03 -16.03 5.20
CA THR A 206 17.57 -17.16 5.96
C THR A 206 17.63 -16.82 7.45
N VAL A 207 17.51 -17.87 8.28
CA VAL A 207 17.60 -17.77 9.73
C VAL A 207 18.60 -18.79 10.24
N SER A 208 19.47 -18.37 11.14
CA SER A 208 20.39 -19.23 11.88
C SER A 208 20.47 -18.81 13.35
N SER A 209 21.23 -19.55 14.14
CA SER A 209 21.54 -19.21 15.53
C SER A 209 23.04 -18.98 15.69
N VAL A 210 23.42 -18.21 16.70
CA VAL A 210 24.84 -17.94 17.00
C VAL A 210 25.43 -19.08 17.82
N TRP A 211 24.68 -19.63 18.78
CA TRP A 211 25.13 -20.64 19.73
C TRP A 211 24.20 -21.85 19.88
N ASN A 212 23.32 -22.13 18.91
CA ASN A 212 22.39 -23.26 18.93
C ASN A 212 21.52 -23.31 20.20
N TYR A 213 21.09 -22.13 20.67
CA TYR A 213 20.23 -21.93 21.83
C TYR A 213 20.77 -22.56 23.13
N LYS A 214 22.09 -22.77 23.23
CA LYS A 214 22.73 -23.43 24.39
C LYS A 214 22.56 -22.66 25.70
N ASN A 215 22.55 -21.33 25.61
CA ASN A 215 22.53 -20.44 26.77
C ASN A 215 21.14 -19.84 27.05
N THR A 216 20.12 -20.17 26.25
CA THR A 216 18.78 -19.64 26.45
C THR A 216 18.03 -20.43 27.52
N SER A 217 17.32 -19.73 28.39
CA SER A 217 16.43 -20.31 29.42
C SER A 217 15.31 -21.12 28.78
N LYS A 218 14.75 -22.09 29.52
CA LYS A 218 13.69 -23.00 29.05
C LYS A 218 12.35 -22.32 28.76
N GLU A 219 12.13 -21.12 29.31
CA GLU A 219 10.92 -20.32 29.10
C GLU A 219 10.85 -19.76 27.67
N LEU A 220 12.00 -19.59 27.02
CA LEU A 220 12.07 -19.14 25.64
C LEU A 220 11.80 -20.31 24.69
N THR A 221 11.33 -19.99 23.49
CA THR A 221 11.28 -20.93 22.38
C THR A 221 12.69 -21.08 21.78
N PRO A 222 13.16 -22.30 21.47
CA PRO A 222 14.44 -22.50 20.79
C PRO A 222 14.29 -22.28 19.27
N CYS A 223 13.60 -21.20 18.89
CA CYS A 223 13.27 -20.85 17.53
C CYS A 223 13.53 -19.37 17.27
N GLY A 224 13.99 -19.09 16.07
CA GLY A 224 14.19 -17.76 15.52
C GLY A 224 13.37 -17.59 14.26
N SER A 225 12.90 -16.38 14.01
CA SER A 225 12.16 -16.04 12.79
C SER A 225 12.75 -14.78 12.15
N ALA A 226 12.71 -14.70 10.83
CA ALA A 226 13.05 -13.50 10.07
C ALA A 226 12.03 -13.28 8.96
N PHE A 227 11.65 -12.02 8.75
CA PHE A 227 10.56 -11.67 7.85
C PHE A 227 10.68 -10.21 7.38
N VAL A 228 10.19 -9.96 6.17
CA VAL A 228 9.83 -8.63 5.69
C VAL A 228 8.36 -8.42 6.03
N VAL A 229 8.02 -7.26 6.59
CA VAL A 229 6.67 -6.94 7.04
C VAL A 229 6.34 -5.47 6.83
N ALA A 230 5.09 -5.20 6.49
CA ALA A 230 4.52 -3.86 6.47
C ALA A 230 4.59 -3.25 7.88
N THR A 231 5.02 -1.99 7.95
CA THR A 231 5.33 -1.31 9.21
C THR A 231 4.14 -1.16 10.15
N ASP A 232 2.93 -1.17 9.60
CA ASP A 232 1.65 -1.13 10.32
C ASP A 232 1.16 -2.50 10.81
N SER A 233 1.86 -3.58 10.44
CA SER A 233 1.37 -4.96 10.56
C SER A 233 2.16 -5.81 11.56
N PHE A 234 3.16 -5.25 12.25
CA PHE A 234 3.94 -5.97 13.26
C PHE A 234 4.33 -5.09 14.45
N ASN A 235 4.02 -5.59 15.65
CA ASN A 235 4.51 -5.08 16.92
C ASN A 235 5.12 -6.23 17.71
N PHE A 236 6.32 -6.00 18.25
CA PHE A 236 7.01 -7.00 19.04
C PHE A 236 6.39 -7.13 20.43
N THR A 237 6.28 -8.36 20.91
CA THR A 237 5.87 -8.69 22.28
C THR A 237 6.69 -9.86 22.80
N LEU A 238 6.75 -10.01 24.12
CA LEU A 238 7.43 -11.14 24.75
C LEU A 238 6.87 -12.50 24.29
N ALA A 239 5.58 -12.56 23.93
CA ALA A 239 4.96 -13.76 23.38
C ALA A 239 5.68 -14.27 22.11
N ASN A 240 6.25 -13.38 21.30
CA ASN A 240 7.05 -13.77 20.14
C ASN A 240 8.27 -14.64 20.50
N LEU A 241 8.68 -14.64 21.77
CA LEU A 241 9.79 -15.44 22.29
C LEU A 241 9.36 -16.67 23.09
N THR A 242 8.10 -16.77 23.51
CA THR A 242 7.63 -17.85 24.40
C THR A 242 6.56 -18.74 23.76
N THR A 243 5.94 -18.28 22.67
CA THR A 243 4.93 -19.01 21.92
C THR A 243 5.51 -20.30 21.32
N SER A 244 4.69 -21.36 21.29
CA SER A 244 5.06 -22.64 20.69
C SER A 244 5.30 -22.48 19.18
N PRO A 245 6.18 -23.30 18.57
CA PRO A 245 6.49 -23.17 17.14
C PRO A 245 5.26 -23.30 16.23
N GLU A 246 4.24 -24.08 16.63
CA GLU A 246 3.00 -24.28 15.86
C GLU A 246 2.09 -23.05 15.83
N GLU A 247 2.15 -22.21 16.86
CA GLU A 247 1.29 -21.02 17.01
C GLU A 247 1.95 -19.74 16.46
N MET A 248 3.24 -19.80 16.10
CA MET A 248 3.95 -18.64 15.57
C MET A 248 3.44 -18.25 14.16
N PRO A 249 3.39 -16.94 13.84
CA PRO A 249 2.94 -16.45 12.54
C PRO A 249 3.68 -17.11 11.37
N VAL A 250 2.95 -17.56 10.35
CA VAL A 250 3.53 -18.20 9.16
C VAL A 250 3.78 -17.23 8.01
N SER A 251 3.08 -16.09 8.01
CA SER A 251 3.25 -15.03 7.03
C SER A 251 2.94 -13.65 7.63
N PHE A 252 3.37 -12.61 6.94
CA PHE A 252 3.07 -11.21 7.25
C PHE A 252 2.66 -10.44 5.99
N PRO A 253 1.80 -9.41 6.11
CA PRO A 253 1.56 -8.46 5.04
C PRO A 253 2.84 -7.73 4.64
N VAL A 254 3.04 -7.53 3.35
CA VAL A 254 4.16 -6.75 2.77
C VAL A 254 3.63 -5.87 1.65
N VAL A 255 4.21 -4.68 1.47
CA VAL A 255 3.77 -3.70 0.46
C VAL A 255 4.75 -3.59 -0.70
N PHE A 256 4.23 -3.59 -1.92
CA PHE A 256 5.00 -3.40 -3.13
C PHE A 256 4.48 -2.22 -3.91
N ASP A 257 5.38 -1.43 -4.47
CA ASP A 257 5.04 -0.48 -5.52
C ASP A 257 5.07 -1.22 -6.88
N TRP A 258 4.13 -0.92 -7.77
CA TRP A 258 4.17 -1.40 -9.15
C TRP A 258 4.48 -0.29 -10.15
N THR A 259 4.88 -0.67 -11.37
CA THR A 259 5.05 0.27 -12.47
C THR A 259 4.56 -0.31 -13.80
N ILE A 260 4.08 0.57 -14.68
CA ILE A 260 3.77 0.24 -16.07
C ILE A 260 5.06 0.30 -16.89
N GLY A 261 5.37 -0.79 -17.58
CA GLY A 261 6.53 -0.88 -18.46
C GLY A 261 7.87 -0.65 -17.74
N ASN A 262 8.90 -0.29 -18.50
CA ASN A 262 10.23 0.04 -17.97
C ASN A 262 10.74 1.41 -18.48
N GLN A 263 9.97 2.08 -19.33
CA GLN A 263 10.32 3.35 -19.95
C GLN A 263 9.81 4.52 -19.10
N THR A 264 10.44 5.68 -19.26
CA THR A 264 9.92 6.92 -18.68
C THR A 264 8.65 7.36 -19.41
N CYS A 265 7.86 8.23 -18.77
CA CYS A 265 6.70 8.87 -19.33
C CYS A 265 6.99 9.55 -20.67
N GLU A 266 8.12 10.23 -20.80
CA GLU A 266 8.53 10.90 -22.04
C GLU A 266 8.72 9.91 -23.18
N VAL A 267 9.47 8.83 -22.94
CA VAL A 267 9.75 7.80 -23.95
C VAL A 267 8.48 7.02 -24.30
N ALA A 268 7.69 6.64 -23.30
CA ALA A 268 6.41 5.95 -23.52
C ALA A 268 5.42 6.82 -24.32
N ARG A 269 5.41 8.15 -24.08
CA ARG A 269 4.59 9.09 -24.86
C ARG A 269 5.07 9.15 -26.31
N ALA A 270 6.38 9.26 -26.54
CA ALA A 270 6.95 9.32 -27.88
C ALA A 270 6.68 8.05 -28.71
N ASN A 271 6.67 6.89 -28.05
CA ASN A 271 6.40 5.60 -28.70
C ASN A 271 4.91 5.31 -28.90
N GLY A 272 4.01 6.08 -28.26
CA GLY A 272 2.56 5.84 -28.31
C GLY A 272 2.06 4.73 -27.38
N ASP A 273 2.93 4.18 -26.53
CA ASP A 273 2.62 3.07 -25.61
C ASP A 273 2.19 3.55 -24.21
N CYS A 274 2.15 4.86 -23.99
CA CYS A 274 1.76 5.42 -22.71
C CYS A 274 0.25 5.37 -22.47
N LEU A 275 -0.18 4.63 -21.45
CA LEU A 275 -1.59 4.47 -21.08
C LEU A 275 -2.27 5.80 -20.75
N CYS A 276 -1.56 6.73 -20.11
CA CYS A 276 -2.13 7.96 -19.54
C CYS A 276 -1.71 9.25 -20.25
N CYS A 277 -0.58 9.26 -20.97
CA CYS A 277 0.10 10.49 -21.40
C CYS A 277 -0.69 11.40 -22.35
N ASN A 278 -1.72 10.87 -23.02
CA ASN A 278 -2.52 11.58 -24.01
C ASN A 278 -3.98 11.75 -23.58
N GLN A 279 -4.30 11.43 -22.32
CA GLN A 279 -5.66 11.49 -21.80
C GLN A 279 -5.91 12.80 -21.04
N ARG A 280 -7.12 13.34 -21.16
CA ARG A 280 -7.53 14.52 -20.39
C ARG A 280 -7.64 14.16 -18.90
N GLY A 281 -7.09 15.02 -18.04
CA GLY A 281 -7.18 14.84 -16.59
C GLY A 281 -6.38 13.65 -16.05
N CYS A 282 -5.40 13.15 -16.81
CA CYS A 282 -4.51 12.09 -16.39
C CYS A 282 -3.06 12.58 -16.38
N GLU A 283 -2.32 12.25 -15.33
CA GLU A 283 -0.91 12.57 -15.13
C GLU A 283 -0.07 11.29 -15.14
N CYS A 284 1.01 11.30 -15.93
CA CYS A 284 2.01 10.26 -15.95
C CYS A 284 3.15 10.62 -15.00
N ILE A 285 3.51 9.71 -14.10
CA ILE A 285 4.52 9.93 -13.05
C ILE A 285 5.64 8.91 -13.21
N ASP A 286 6.86 9.39 -13.46
CA ASP A 286 8.05 8.54 -13.61
C ASP A 286 8.41 7.84 -12.30
N SER A 287 8.72 6.54 -12.37
CA SER A 287 9.32 5.80 -11.27
C SER A 287 10.84 5.92 -11.29
N LYS A 288 11.45 6.11 -10.11
CA LYS A 288 12.91 6.11 -9.94
C LYS A 288 13.58 4.79 -10.35
N LEU A 289 12.81 3.70 -10.38
CA LEU A 289 13.29 2.34 -10.65
C LEU A 289 12.98 1.88 -12.08
N GLY A 290 12.43 2.78 -12.91
CA GLY A 290 12.00 2.50 -14.28
C GLY A 290 10.50 2.19 -14.38
N GLY A 291 9.93 2.54 -15.53
CA GLY A 291 8.47 2.54 -15.74
C GLY A 291 7.80 3.78 -15.15
N TYR A 292 6.47 3.79 -15.18
CA TYR A 292 5.67 4.92 -14.72
C TYR A 292 4.37 4.48 -14.02
N LEU A 293 3.75 5.41 -13.29
CA LEU A 293 2.40 5.32 -12.76
C LEU A 293 1.47 6.30 -13.49
N CYS A 294 0.18 6.00 -13.48
CA CYS A 294 -0.86 6.88 -13.99
C CYS A 294 -1.68 7.36 -12.79
N ASN A 295 -1.92 8.66 -12.68
CA ASN A 295 -2.80 9.21 -11.67
C ASN A 295 -3.81 10.17 -12.30
N CYS A 296 -5.01 10.28 -11.74
CA CYS A 296 -5.90 11.35 -12.18
C CYS A 296 -5.39 12.68 -11.64
N SER A 297 -5.38 13.70 -12.51
CA SER A 297 -4.98 15.04 -12.16
C SER A 297 -5.93 15.64 -11.11
N LEU A 298 -5.49 16.69 -10.42
CA LEU A 298 -6.32 17.37 -9.43
C LEU A 298 -7.68 17.80 -10.04
N GLY A 299 -8.78 17.46 -9.37
CA GLY A 299 -10.14 17.72 -9.84
C GLY A 299 -10.74 16.62 -10.73
N TYR A 300 -9.95 15.59 -11.07
CA TYR A 300 -10.39 14.39 -11.77
C TYR A 300 -10.36 13.18 -10.82
N SER A 301 -11.24 12.22 -11.09
CA SER A 301 -11.36 10.96 -10.34
C SER A 301 -11.72 9.81 -11.28
N GLY A 302 -11.44 8.58 -10.88
CA GLY A 302 -11.72 7.38 -11.67
C GLY A 302 -10.47 6.52 -11.84
N ASN A 303 -10.41 5.76 -12.93
CA ASN A 303 -9.29 4.84 -13.19
C ASN A 303 -8.32 5.42 -14.25
N PRO A 304 -7.14 5.92 -13.85
CA PRO A 304 -6.20 6.57 -14.77
C PRO A 304 -5.53 5.61 -15.77
N TYR A 305 -5.72 4.30 -15.61
CA TYR A 305 -5.18 3.29 -16.52
C TYR A 305 -6.14 2.95 -17.66
N LEU A 306 -7.41 3.36 -17.60
CA LEU A 306 -8.39 3.17 -18.67
C LEU A 306 -8.40 4.35 -19.64
N ALA A 307 -8.77 4.11 -20.90
CA ALA A 307 -8.99 5.17 -21.88
C ALA A 307 -10.11 6.11 -21.43
N ASN A 308 -9.78 7.40 -21.24
CA ASN A 308 -10.70 8.41 -20.69
C ASN A 308 -11.26 8.03 -19.31
N GLY A 309 -10.49 7.27 -18.52
CA GLY A 309 -10.94 6.77 -17.22
C GLY A 309 -10.91 7.80 -16.10
N CYS A 310 -10.20 8.91 -16.28
CA CYS A 310 -10.28 10.07 -15.40
C CYS A 310 -11.43 10.99 -15.81
N GLN A 311 -12.43 11.10 -14.94
CA GLN A 311 -13.63 11.90 -15.11
C GLN A 311 -13.64 13.07 -14.12
N GLY A 312 -13.97 14.26 -14.62
CA GLY A 312 -13.96 15.49 -13.84
C GLY A 312 -14.05 16.72 -14.73
N ASP A 313 -14.30 17.87 -14.10
CA ASP A 313 -14.43 19.16 -14.76
C ASP A 313 -13.28 20.10 -14.35
N ASP A 314 -12.62 20.72 -15.33
CA ASP A 314 -11.58 21.75 -15.14
C ASP A 314 -12.04 22.97 -14.30
N PHE A 315 -13.34 23.11 -14.05
CA PHE A 315 -13.91 24.20 -13.26
C PHE A 315 -13.36 24.25 -11.82
N TYR A 316 -13.00 23.11 -11.23
CA TYR A 316 -12.40 23.05 -9.89
C TYR A 316 -11.00 23.68 -9.83
N CYS A 317 -10.20 23.57 -10.91
CA CYS A 317 -8.90 24.22 -11.02
C CYS A 317 -9.02 25.74 -11.10
N TYR A 318 -10.05 26.25 -11.79
CA TYR A 318 -10.30 27.69 -11.87
C TYR A 318 -10.61 28.28 -10.49
N TYR A 319 -11.46 27.65 -9.69
CA TYR A 319 -11.82 28.15 -8.36
C TYR A 319 -10.74 27.93 -7.29
N SER A 320 -10.04 26.80 -7.27
CA SER A 320 -8.98 26.53 -6.27
C SER A 320 -7.78 27.47 -6.43
N SER A 321 -7.37 27.72 -7.68
CA SER A 321 -6.31 28.69 -7.97
C SER A 321 -6.76 30.14 -7.71
N HIS A 322 -8.04 30.47 -7.95
CA HIS A 322 -8.58 31.79 -7.60
C HIS A 322 -8.70 32.00 -6.09
N LEU A 323 -9.19 31.01 -5.33
CA LEU A 323 -9.29 31.06 -3.86
C LEU A 323 -7.90 31.19 -3.22
N SER A 324 -6.91 30.45 -3.71
CA SER A 324 -5.51 30.57 -3.24
C SER A 324 -4.91 31.95 -3.52
N ARG A 325 -5.28 32.59 -4.64
CA ARG A 325 -4.89 33.97 -4.95
C ARG A 325 -5.65 34.99 -4.11
N VAL A 326 -6.96 34.82 -3.92
CA VAL A 326 -7.81 35.72 -3.12
C VAL A 326 -7.40 35.70 -1.64
N LEU A 327 -7.08 34.52 -1.09
CA LEU A 327 -6.55 34.41 0.28
C LEU A 327 -5.19 35.10 0.42
N LYS A 328 -4.30 35.02 -0.58
CA LYS A 328 -3.03 35.77 -0.58
C LYS A 328 -3.22 37.29 -0.66
N PHE A 329 -4.26 37.79 -1.33
CA PHE A 329 -4.58 39.22 -1.39
C PHE A 329 -5.36 39.73 -0.16
N GLY A 330 -6.12 38.86 0.52
CA GLY A 330 -6.88 39.20 1.73
C GLY A 330 -5.99 39.51 2.94
N PHE A 331 -4.79 38.93 3.04
CA PHE A 331 -3.83 39.24 4.10
C PHE A 331 -2.95 40.46 3.84
N ALA A 332 -3.01 41.07 2.65
CA ALA A 332 -2.19 42.23 2.29
C ALA A 332 -2.93 43.58 2.44
N THR A 333 -4.19 43.59 2.87
CA THR A 333 -5.02 44.81 2.99
C THR A 333 -5.46 45.14 4.42
N HIS A 334 -4.92 44.44 5.43
CA HIS A 334 -5.04 44.83 6.85
C HIS A 334 -3.65 44.80 7.49
N ALA A 335 -2.84 45.81 7.18
CA ALA A 335 -1.69 46.24 7.96
C ALA A 335 -1.54 47.76 7.79
#